data_AF-A0A2A7HWN4-F1
#
_entry.id   AF-A0A2A7HWN4-F1
#
_cell.length_a   1.000
_cell.length_b   1.000
_cell.length_c   1.000
_cell.angle_alpha   90.00
_cell.angle_beta   90.00
_cell.angle_gamma   90.00
#
_symmetry.space_group_name_H-M   'P 1'
#
loop_
_entity.id
_entity.type
_entity.pdbx_description
1 polymer ?
#
loop_
_entity_poly.entity_id
_entity_poly.type
_entity_poly.pdbx_seq_one_letter_code
_entity_poly.pdbx_strand_id
1 'polypeptide(L)'
;MKFTKTMLLAIIVSIGLMGCSVVEEGKNSLDYAQKATDYVNEISAFANEAPALVEKAVNDEEARKELETKLDEIKQDIPAFNELTPPDVAKDLHQQIVGYNEKLNTLIDTSMKKIEEGKIDVEQFKNSELMQTIDQVQALKDKVQNLGQ
;
A
#
# COMPACT_ATOMS: atom_id res chain seq x y z
N MET A 1 -58.58 0.81 -0.86
CA MET A 1 -58.16 0.65 -2.27
C MET A 1 -57.05 1.66 -2.53
N LYS A 2 -55.77 1.26 -2.45
CA LYS A 2 -54.93 0.71 -3.53
C LYS A 2 -54.74 1.70 -4.68
N PHE A 3 -53.51 2.20 -4.83
CA PHE A 3 -52.67 2.36 -6.06
C PHE A 3 -51.39 3.14 -5.66
N THR A 4 -50.37 2.50 -5.07
CA THR A 4 -49.11 2.08 -5.73
C THR A 4 -48.55 3.03 -6.80
N LYS A 5 -47.42 3.69 -6.53
CA LYS A 5 -46.14 3.43 -7.22
C LYS A 5 -45.02 4.27 -6.57
N THR A 6 -44.06 3.52 -6.07
CA THR A 6 -42.71 3.86 -5.64
C THR A 6 -42.09 4.96 -6.50
N MET A 7 -41.71 6.08 -5.89
CA MET A 7 -40.80 7.04 -6.49
C MET A 7 -39.50 6.96 -5.69
N LEU A 8 -38.48 6.43 -6.35
CA LEU A 8 -37.15 6.17 -5.80
C LEU A 8 -36.53 7.47 -5.26
N LEU A 9 -36.06 7.37 -4.01
CA LEU A 9 -35.17 8.31 -3.37
C LEU A 9 -33.76 8.12 -3.94
N ALA A 10 -33.35 9.00 -4.85
CA ALA A 10 -31.96 9.09 -5.30
C ALA A 10 -31.17 9.97 -4.32
N ILE A 11 -30.61 9.35 -3.27
CA ILE A 11 -29.52 9.97 -2.50
C ILE A 11 -28.25 9.73 -3.30
N ILE A 12 -27.80 10.78 -3.97
CA ILE A 12 -26.46 10.88 -4.55
C ILE A 12 -25.50 11.00 -3.36
N VAL A 13 -24.87 9.90 -2.99
CA VAL A 13 -23.71 9.90 -2.09
C VAL A 13 -22.53 10.43 -2.90
N SER A 14 -22.41 11.74 -2.97
CA SER A 14 -21.17 12.41 -3.38
C SER A 14 -20.24 12.47 -2.17
N ILE A 15 -19.61 11.35 -1.84
CA ILE A 15 -18.32 11.36 -1.13
C ILE A 15 -17.25 11.34 -2.23
N GLY A 16 -17.24 12.39 -3.03
CA GLY A 16 -16.20 12.64 -4.00
C GLY A 16 -15.02 13.28 -3.29
N LEU A 17 -13.97 12.50 -3.10
CA LEU A 17 -12.57 12.95 -3.16
C LEU A 17 -12.24 14.20 -2.33
N MET A 18 -12.33 14.09 -1.00
CA MET A 18 -11.39 14.81 -0.13
C MET A 18 -10.07 14.03 -0.14
N GLY A 19 -9.38 14.04 -1.27
CA GLY A 19 -8.14 13.28 -1.47
C GLY A 19 -7.24 13.96 -2.50
N CYS A 20 -7.30 15.28 -2.59
CA CYS A 20 -6.31 16.12 -3.27
C CYS A 20 -6.14 17.39 -2.45
N SER A 21 -5.76 17.27 -1.18
CA SER A 21 -4.92 18.33 -0.63
C SER A 21 -3.64 18.24 -1.43
N VAL A 22 -3.38 19.25 -2.26
CA VAL A 22 -2.03 19.51 -2.76
C VAL A 22 -1.19 19.74 -1.51
N VAL A 23 -0.49 18.70 -1.08
CA VAL A 23 0.32 18.69 0.13
C VAL A 23 1.60 19.45 -0.22
N GLU A 24 1.62 20.74 0.10
CA GLU A 24 2.81 21.60 0.06
C GLU A 24 3.75 21.25 1.25
N GLU A 25 3.98 19.97 1.51
CA GLU A 25 4.73 19.48 2.68
C GLU A 25 5.86 18.56 2.21
N GLY A 26 6.99 19.17 1.89
CA GLY A 26 8.22 18.47 1.52
C GLY A 26 9.48 19.33 1.63
N LYS A 27 9.39 20.51 2.27
CA LYS A 27 10.52 21.46 2.36
C LYS A 27 11.37 21.29 3.62
N ASN A 28 10.97 20.44 4.58
CA ASN A 28 11.68 20.23 5.84
C ASN A 28 12.16 18.77 5.98
N SER A 29 13.43 18.60 6.36
CA SER A 29 14.05 17.27 6.54
C SER A 29 13.37 16.40 7.60
N LEU A 30 12.80 17.01 8.65
CA LEU A 30 12.04 16.31 9.70
C LEU A 30 10.74 15.69 9.14
N ASP A 31 10.07 16.43 8.25
CA ASP A 31 8.85 15.97 7.58
C ASP A 31 9.16 14.78 6.65
N TYR A 32 10.29 14.84 5.93
CA TYR A 32 10.78 13.71 5.14
C TYR A 32 11.03 12.46 6.00
N ALA A 33 11.78 12.60 7.09
CA ALA A 33 12.15 11.45 7.94
C ALA A 33 10.91 10.77 8.55
N GLN A 34 9.91 11.56 8.97
CA GLN A 34 8.65 11.03 9.48
C GLN A 34 7.87 10.30 8.39
N LYS A 35 7.60 10.95 7.24
CA LYS A 35 6.84 10.35 6.13
C LYS A 35 7.50 9.09 5.58
N ALA A 36 8.83 9.09 5.47
CA ALA A 36 9.57 7.91 5.05
C ALA A 36 9.45 6.78 6.08
N THR A 37 9.50 7.10 7.37
CA THR A 37 9.34 6.13 8.45
C THR A 37 7.94 5.52 8.44
N ASP A 38 6.91 6.34 8.27
CA ASP A 38 5.51 5.91 8.21
C ASP A 38 5.31 4.95 7.03
N TYR A 39 5.77 5.34 5.84
CA TYR A 39 5.71 4.51 4.64
C TYR A 39 6.37 3.13 4.80
N VAL A 40 7.62 3.10 5.30
CA VAL A 40 8.33 1.83 5.48
C VAL A 40 7.72 1.01 6.62
N ASN A 41 7.12 1.63 7.63
CA ASN A 41 6.40 0.92 8.69
C ASN A 41 5.15 0.23 8.17
N GLU A 42 4.41 0.86 7.26
CA GLU A 42 3.24 0.25 6.62
C GLU A 42 3.63 -1.01 5.83
N ILE A 43 4.63 -0.89 4.96
CA ILE A 43 5.15 -2.04 4.22
C ILE A 43 5.67 -3.13 5.16
N SER A 44 6.34 -2.73 6.26
CA SER A 44 6.81 -3.66 7.27
C SER A 44 5.66 -4.38 8.00
N ALA A 45 4.55 -3.69 8.27
CA ALA A 45 3.37 -4.30 8.87
C ALA A 45 2.78 -5.34 7.92
N PHE A 46 2.64 -5.00 6.64
CA PHE A 46 2.20 -5.94 5.62
C PHE A 46 3.14 -7.16 5.53
N ALA A 47 4.46 -6.96 5.49
CA ALA A 47 5.43 -8.06 5.42
C ALA A 47 5.22 -9.10 6.53
N ASN A 48 4.90 -8.63 7.74
CA ASN A 48 4.68 -9.50 8.91
C ASN A 48 3.30 -10.18 8.89
N GLU A 49 2.28 -9.52 8.35
CA GLU A 49 0.89 -9.98 8.38
C GLU A 49 0.51 -10.87 7.18
N ALA A 50 1.07 -10.56 6.00
CA ALA A 50 0.70 -11.18 4.74
C ALA A 50 0.82 -12.72 4.73
N PRO A 51 1.84 -13.35 5.34
CA PRO A 51 1.94 -14.82 5.37
C PRO A 51 0.77 -15.50 6.08
N ALA A 52 0.29 -14.93 7.19
CA ALA A 52 -0.86 -15.47 7.92
C ALA A 52 -2.17 -15.11 7.23
N LEU A 53 -2.23 -13.93 6.60
CA LEU A 53 -3.42 -13.47 5.89
C LEU A 53 -3.69 -14.30 4.63
N VAL A 54 -2.65 -14.61 3.85
CA VAL A 54 -2.79 -15.42 2.64
C VAL A 54 -3.23 -16.86 2.93
N GLU A 55 -2.82 -17.44 4.06
CA GLU A 55 -3.28 -18.77 4.51
C GLU A 55 -4.80 -18.80 4.74
N LYS A 56 -5.35 -17.72 5.31
CA LYS A 56 -6.79 -17.58 5.53
C LYS A 56 -7.53 -17.27 4.23
N ALA A 57 -6.99 -16.39 3.40
CA ALA A 57 -7.60 -15.91 2.16
C ALA A 57 -7.95 -17.02 1.15
N VAL A 58 -7.33 -18.20 1.26
CA VAL A 58 -7.70 -19.38 0.45
C VAL A 58 -9.18 -19.76 0.65
N ASN A 59 -9.66 -19.76 1.90
CA ASN A 59 -10.99 -20.25 2.26
C ASN A 59 -11.91 -19.18 2.86
N ASP A 60 -11.39 -17.98 3.10
CA ASP A 60 -12.10 -16.89 3.76
C ASP A 60 -12.14 -15.66 2.83
N GLU A 61 -13.35 -15.22 2.48
CA GLU A 61 -13.55 -14.05 1.62
C GLU A 61 -13.18 -12.73 2.32
N GLU A 62 -13.39 -12.63 3.63
CA GLU A 62 -13.02 -11.43 4.38
C GLU A 62 -11.50 -11.29 4.45
N ALA A 63 -10.79 -12.39 4.72
CA ALA A 63 -9.32 -12.39 4.69
C ALA A 63 -8.76 -12.08 3.28
N ARG A 64 -9.45 -12.52 2.23
CA ARG A 64 -9.08 -12.19 0.84
C ARG A 64 -9.23 -10.70 0.57
N LYS A 65 -10.36 -10.10 0.96
CA LYS A 65 -10.59 -8.65 0.84
C LYS A 65 -9.59 -7.84 1.65
N GLU A 66 -9.27 -8.29 2.87
CA GLU A 66 -8.25 -7.64 3.69
C GLU A 66 -6.87 -7.68 3.00
N LEU A 67 -6.51 -8.80 2.36
CA LEU A 67 -5.26 -8.91 1.59
C LEU A 67 -5.26 -7.95 0.39
N GLU A 68 -6.36 -7.86 -0.35
CA GLU A 68 -6.53 -6.92 -1.47
C GLU A 68 -6.42 -5.47 -1.00
N THR A 69 -7.11 -5.11 0.08
CA THR A 69 -7.08 -3.75 0.66
C THR A 69 -5.66 -3.35 1.04
N LYS A 70 -4.92 -4.19 1.76
CA LYS A 70 -3.56 -3.84 2.18
C LYS A 70 -2.59 -3.70 1.00
N LEU A 71 -2.78 -4.48 -0.06
CA LEU A 71 -2.01 -4.34 -1.30
C LEU A 71 -2.35 -3.04 -2.02
N ASP A 72 -3.62 -2.65 -2.06
CA ASP A 72 -4.07 -1.39 -2.65
C ASP A 72 -3.58 -0.18 -1.84
N GLU A 73 -3.60 -0.24 -0.51
CA GLU A 73 -3.06 0.80 0.39
C GLU A 73 -1.58 1.08 0.06
N ILE A 74 -0.73 0.04 0.03
CA ILE A 74 0.68 0.18 -0.37
C ILE A 74 0.81 0.82 -1.75
N LYS A 75 -0.04 0.42 -2.70
CA LYS A 75 -0.01 0.94 -4.07
C LYS A 75 -0.42 2.41 -4.14
N GLN A 76 -1.40 2.83 -3.34
CA GLN A 76 -1.85 4.21 -3.25
C GLN A 76 -0.81 5.12 -2.59
N ASP A 77 0.00 4.57 -1.70
CA ASP A 77 1.06 5.31 -0.99
C ASP A 77 2.35 5.47 -1.80
N ILE A 78 2.60 4.60 -2.79
CA ILE A 78 3.79 4.66 -3.64
C ILE A 78 3.99 6.06 -4.28
N PRO A 79 3.00 6.65 -4.98
CA PRO A 79 3.14 7.99 -5.56
C PRO A 79 3.48 9.05 -4.50
N ALA A 80 2.81 9.01 -3.35
CA ALA A 80 3.03 9.97 -2.27
C ALA A 80 4.46 9.90 -1.73
N PHE A 81 5.00 8.68 -1.53
CA PHE A 81 6.40 8.52 -1.14
C PHE A 81 7.38 8.98 -2.24
N ASN A 82 7.12 8.60 -3.50
CA ASN A 82 8.02 8.90 -4.62
C ASN A 82 8.16 10.41 -4.90
N GLU A 83 7.14 11.20 -4.56
CA GLU A 83 7.14 12.67 -4.72
C GLU A 83 7.81 13.41 -3.55
N LEU A 84 8.17 12.70 -2.46
CA LEU A 84 8.88 13.33 -1.35
C LEU A 84 10.22 13.90 -1.82
N THR A 85 10.57 15.08 -1.32
CA THR A 85 11.88 15.68 -1.55
C THR A 85 12.84 15.26 -0.43
N PRO A 86 13.83 14.38 -0.69
CA PRO A 86 14.78 13.96 0.34
C PRO A 86 15.83 15.05 0.63
N PRO A 87 16.29 15.21 1.88
CA PRO A 87 17.52 15.94 2.17
C PRO A 87 18.73 15.24 1.55
N ASP A 88 19.84 15.96 1.38
CA ASP A 88 21.06 15.42 0.73
C ASP A 88 21.54 14.09 1.33
N VAL A 89 21.48 13.96 2.66
CA VAL A 89 21.89 12.76 3.40
C VAL A 89 21.03 11.53 3.12
N ALA A 90 19.82 11.70 2.58
CA ALA A 90 18.85 10.64 2.35
C ALA A 90 18.58 10.35 0.87
N LYS A 91 19.23 11.07 -0.07
CA LYS A 91 18.98 10.93 -1.51
C LYS A 91 19.15 9.50 -2.02
N ASP A 92 20.24 8.84 -1.65
CA ASP A 92 20.52 7.48 -2.11
C ASP A 92 19.49 6.47 -1.56
N LEU A 93 19.12 6.63 -0.28
CA LEU A 93 18.11 5.79 0.35
C LEU A 93 16.72 6.01 -0.28
N HIS A 94 16.35 7.26 -0.54
CA HIS A 94 15.12 7.61 -1.23
C HIS A 94 15.06 6.96 -2.61
N GLN A 95 16.11 7.11 -3.42
CA GLN A 95 16.17 6.51 -4.76
C GLN A 95 16.13 4.98 -4.72
N GLN A 96 16.72 4.37 -3.69
CA GLN A 96 16.61 2.93 -3.49
C GLN A 96 15.17 2.49 -3.24
N ILE A 97 14.42 3.21 -2.39
CA ILE A 97 13.01 2.91 -2.13
C ILE A 97 12.16 3.16 -3.37
N VAL A 98 12.36 4.27 -4.09
CA VAL A 98 11.68 4.55 -5.37
C VAL A 98 11.88 3.41 -6.38
N GLY A 99 13.10 2.87 -6.50
CA GLY A 99 13.38 1.73 -7.38
C GLY A 99 12.66 0.44 -6.97
N TYR A 100 12.41 0.22 -5.68
CA TYR A 100 11.55 -0.89 -5.22
C TYR A 100 10.08 -0.59 -5.50
N ASN A 101 9.62 0.65 -5.32
CA ASN A 101 8.25 1.07 -5.56
C ASN A 101 7.83 0.88 -7.04
N GLU A 102 8.74 1.14 -7.97
CA GLU A 102 8.52 0.85 -9.40
C GLU A 102 8.20 -0.64 -9.64
N LYS A 103 8.93 -1.54 -8.96
CA LYS A 103 8.66 -2.97 -9.02
C LYS A 103 7.34 -3.33 -8.33
N LEU A 104 7.12 -2.79 -7.13
CA LEU A 104 5.92 -3.06 -6.33
C LEU A 104 4.65 -2.70 -7.10
N ASN A 105 4.60 -1.57 -7.80
CA ASN A 105 3.44 -1.21 -8.64
C ASN A 105 3.02 -2.34 -9.59
N THR A 106 3.98 -2.95 -10.29
CA THR A 106 3.71 -4.03 -11.26
C THR A 106 3.39 -5.35 -10.56
N LEU A 107 4.11 -5.66 -9.49
CA LEU A 107 3.97 -6.90 -8.74
C LEU A 107 2.67 -6.98 -7.95
N ILE A 108 2.22 -5.85 -7.40
CA ILE A 108 0.93 -5.70 -6.73
C ILE A 108 -0.20 -5.96 -7.73
N ASP A 109 -0.20 -5.31 -8.90
CA ASP A 109 -1.22 -5.52 -9.93
C ASP A 109 -1.31 -7.00 -10.36
N THR A 110 -0.16 -7.62 -10.57
CA THR A 110 -0.08 -9.03 -10.95
C THR A 110 -0.63 -9.93 -9.84
N SER A 111 -0.38 -9.58 -8.57
CA SER A 111 -0.82 -10.36 -7.42
C SER A 111 -2.32 -10.18 -7.15
N MET A 112 -2.83 -8.94 -7.19
CA MET A 112 -4.25 -8.64 -7.07
C MET A 112 -5.07 -9.42 -8.10
N LYS A 113 -4.65 -9.44 -9.37
CA LYS A 113 -5.33 -10.22 -10.40
C LYS A 113 -5.41 -11.72 -10.06
N LYS A 114 -4.36 -12.31 -9.51
CA LYS A 114 -4.38 -13.74 -9.10
C LYS A 114 -5.31 -13.96 -7.92
N ILE A 115 -5.37 -13.01 -7.00
CA ILE A 115 -6.23 -13.03 -5.82
C ILE A 115 -7.71 -12.98 -6.24
N GLU A 116 -8.08 -12.04 -7.10
CA GLU A 116 -9.43 -11.88 -7.67
C GLU A 116 -9.88 -13.10 -8.47
N GLU A 117 -8.97 -13.73 -9.24
CA GLU A 117 -9.25 -14.95 -9.99
C GLU A 117 -9.37 -16.20 -9.11
N GLY A 118 -9.20 -16.08 -7.78
CA GLY A 118 -9.23 -17.20 -6.83
C GLY A 118 -8.04 -18.16 -6.99
N LYS A 119 -6.94 -17.69 -7.60
CA LYS A 119 -5.72 -18.48 -7.89
C LYS A 119 -4.61 -18.21 -6.87
N ILE A 120 -4.98 -17.95 -5.62
CA ILE A 120 -4.01 -17.85 -4.52
C ILE A 120 -3.45 -19.23 -4.24
N ASP A 121 -2.15 -19.37 -4.45
CA ASP A 121 -1.34 -20.45 -3.90
C ASP A 121 -0.45 -19.86 -2.81
N VAL A 122 -0.59 -20.39 -1.59
CA VAL A 122 0.08 -19.86 -0.38
C VAL A 122 1.59 -19.87 -0.52
N GLU A 123 2.16 -20.98 -1.00
CA GLU A 123 3.61 -21.11 -1.12
C GLU A 123 4.16 -20.26 -2.26
N GLN A 124 3.44 -20.16 -3.38
CA GLN A 124 3.82 -19.25 -4.45
C GLN A 124 3.75 -17.79 -4.03
N PHE A 125 2.77 -17.40 -3.22
CA PHE A 125 2.66 -16.04 -2.70
C PHE A 125 3.82 -15.71 -1.76
N LYS A 126 4.08 -16.56 -0.76
CA LYS A 126 5.17 -16.37 0.21
C LYS A 126 6.55 -16.27 -0.45
N ASN A 127 6.78 -17.04 -1.51
CA ASN A 127 8.04 -17.05 -2.24
C ASN A 127 8.06 -16.10 -3.47
N SER A 128 7.02 -15.29 -3.65
CA SER A 128 6.87 -14.42 -4.82
C SER A 128 7.89 -13.29 -4.85
N GLU A 129 8.13 -12.75 -6.04
CA GLU A 129 8.94 -11.53 -6.21
C GLU A 129 8.31 -10.33 -5.49
N LEU A 130 6.98 -10.31 -5.33
CA LEU A 130 6.29 -9.31 -4.51
C LEU A 130 6.79 -9.34 -3.07
N MET A 131 6.71 -10.51 -2.42
CA MET A 131 7.15 -10.65 -1.02
C MET A 131 8.64 -10.38 -0.87
N GLN A 132 9.47 -10.84 -1.82
CA GLN A 132 10.91 -10.52 -1.81
C GLN A 132 11.18 -9.01 -1.91
N THR A 133 10.43 -8.28 -2.72
CA THR A 133 10.57 -6.82 -2.85
C THR A 133 10.08 -6.10 -1.58
N ILE A 134 8.99 -6.59 -0.97
CA ILE A 134 8.49 -6.09 0.30
C ILE A 134 9.51 -6.28 1.42
N ASP A 135 10.15 -7.44 1.51
CA ASP A 135 11.22 -7.72 2.46
C ASP A 135 12.43 -6.80 2.23
N GLN A 136 12.74 -6.48 0.97
CA GLN A 136 13.81 -5.55 0.62
C GLN A 136 13.54 -4.12 1.11
N VAL A 137 12.28 -3.66 1.05
CA VAL A 137 11.89 -2.37 1.62
C VAL A 137 11.88 -2.43 3.16
N GLN A 138 11.34 -3.51 3.74
CA GLN A 138 11.35 -3.72 5.20
C GLN A 138 12.78 -3.70 5.76
N ALA A 139 13.76 -4.28 5.07
CA ALA A 139 15.16 -4.28 5.47
C ALA A 139 15.80 -2.86 5.52
N LEU A 140 15.14 -1.84 4.95
CA LEU A 140 15.57 -0.45 5.04
C LEU A 140 15.01 0.30 6.25
N LYS A 141 14.11 -0.30 7.02
CA LYS A 141 13.42 0.31 8.16
C LYS A 141 14.37 1.01 9.12
N ASP A 142 15.41 0.32 9.60
CA ASP A 142 16.35 0.88 10.57
C ASP A 142 17.11 2.09 9.99
N LYS A 143 17.45 2.03 8.69
CA LYS A 143 18.14 3.15 8.02
C LYS A 143 17.24 4.38 7.93
N VAL A 144 15.95 4.18 7.63
CA VAL A 144 14.97 5.25 7.54
C VAL A 144 14.70 5.86 8.93
N GLN A 145 14.53 5.02 9.96
CA GLN A 145 14.31 5.48 11.33
C GLN A 145 15.49 6.30 11.88
N ASN A 146 16.71 5.99 11.45
CA ASN A 146 17.91 6.75 11.84
C ASN A 146 18.00 8.14 11.19
N LEU A 147 17.15 8.48 10.20
CA LEU A 147 17.11 9.83 9.63
C LEU A 147 16.42 10.85 10.54
N GLY A 148 15.55 10.38 11.44
CA GLY A 148 14.80 11.22 12.37
C GLY A 148 15.46 11.40 13.74
N GLN A 149 16.64 10.80 13.94
CA GLN A 149 17.44 10.87 15.16
C GLN A 149 18.51 11.96 15.04
#